data_AF-A0A9D8W199-F1
#
_entry.id   AF-A0A9D8W199-F1
#
_cell.length_a   1.000
_cell.length_b   1.000
_cell.length_c   1.000
_cell.angle_alpha   90.00
_cell.angle_beta   90.00
_cell.angle_gamma   90.00
#
_symmetry.space_group_name_H-M   'P 1'
#
loop_
_entity.id
_entity.type
_entity.pdbx_description
1 polymer ?
#
loop_
_entity_poly.entity_id
_entity_poly.type
_entity_poly.pdbx_seq_one_letter_code
_entity_poly.pdbx_strand_id
1 'polypeptide(L)'
;MRSPLHKHRFSALAVSALSKVRARTWLILVAAVVGILGLVTWAGIALLSWLWGQFPTATEAGRRLANDAATQIEQVVPGLKEQIGQWVPDLAENPPASDVSGTDAGPVPRFPGLVRSYFARGEKTVEVRYAGRAAFEAVRAHYVQGFAAAGYAHEVVNGSPEAEHHRFKRDQESIDLLLFRQVEERVEIRLTVPAQ
;
A
#
# COMPACT_ATOMS: atom_id res chain seq x y z
N MET A 1 -61.77 -68.48 15.10
CA MET A 1 -61.30 -67.68 16.26
C MET A 1 -60.48 -66.51 15.74
N ARG A 2 -60.96 -65.28 16.01
CA ARG A 2 -60.28 -63.96 16.10
C ARG A 2 -59.14 -63.58 15.11
N SER A 3 -59.39 -62.55 14.29
CA SER A 3 -58.36 -61.58 13.83
C SER A 3 -57.86 -60.75 15.03
N PRO A 4 -56.61 -60.20 15.02
CA PRO A 4 -56.45 -58.82 14.54
C PRO A 4 -55.06 -58.44 13.94
N LEU A 5 -55.11 -57.47 13.01
CA LEU A 5 -54.24 -56.30 12.83
C LEU A 5 -52.78 -56.36 13.32
N HIS A 6 -51.82 -56.27 12.39
CA HIS A 6 -50.50 -55.68 12.67
C HIS A 6 -50.27 -54.42 11.84
N LYS A 7 -50.47 -53.29 12.51
CA LYS A 7 -49.93 -51.98 12.17
C LYS A 7 -48.43 -51.91 12.53
N HIS A 8 -47.72 -51.02 11.84
CA HIS A 8 -46.49 -50.33 12.26
C HIS A 8 -45.17 -51.13 12.28
N ARG A 9 -44.54 -51.35 11.11
CA ARG A 9 -43.08 -51.61 11.05
C ARG A 9 -42.42 -50.97 9.81
N PHE A 10 -42.51 -49.66 9.65
CA PHE A 10 -41.75 -48.94 8.61
C PHE A 10 -40.67 -47.98 9.17
N SER A 11 -40.62 -47.73 10.46
CA SER A 11 -39.68 -46.76 11.06
C SER A 11 -38.35 -47.37 11.54
N ALA A 12 -38.10 -48.66 11.35
CA ALA A 12 -36.91 -49.34 11.88
C ALA A 12 -35.80 -49.60 10.84
N LEU A 13 -35.98 -49.22 9.57
CA LEU A 13 -35.00 -49.51 8.52
C LEU A 13 -33.92 -48.43 8.33
N ALA A 14 -34.04 -47.27 8.96
CA ALA A 14 -33.00 -46.24 8.89
C ALA A 14 -31.86 -46.45 9.90
N VAL A 15 -32.05 -47.26 10.94
CA VAL A 15 -31.07 -47.40 12.04
C VAL A 15 -30.19 -48.67 11.90
N SER A 16 -30.65 -49.72 11.22
CA SER A 16 -29.91 -50.99 11.14
C SER A 16 -28.98 -51.13 9.93
N ALA A 17 -28.97 -50.17 8.99
CA ALA A 17 -28.03 -50.17 7.87
C ALA A 17 -26.65 -49.58 8.24
N LEU A 18 -26.53 -48.88 9.37
CA LEU A 18 -25.26 -48.29 9.82
C LEU A 18 -24.36 -49.24 10.63
N SER A 19 -24.84 -50.38 11.12
CA SER A 19 -24.12 -51.18 12.12
C SER A 19 -23.43 -52.45 11.61
N LYS A 20 -23.29 -52.62 10.28
CA LYS A 20 -22.53 -53.73 9.67
C LYS A 20 -21.12 -53.34 9.21
N VAL A 21 -20.63 -52.20 9.64
CA VAL A 21 -19.24 -51.80 9.45
C VAL A 21 -18.45 -52.29 10.66
N ARG A 22 -17.62 -53.30 10.45
CA ARG A 22 -16.75 -53.96 11.45
C ARG A 22 -16.10 -52.90 12.34
N ALA A 23 -16.06 -53.07 13.66
CA ALA A 23 -15.48 -52.09 14.60
C ALA A 23 -14.07 -51.59 14.18
N ARG A 24 -13.30 -52.45 13.49
CA ARG A 24 -12.02 -52.10 12.86
C ARG A 24 -12.12 -50.98 11.82
N THR A 25 -13.15 -50.92 11.00
CA THR A 25 -13.33 -49.90 9.97
C THR A 25 -13.75 -48.55 10.57
N TRP A 26 -14.53 -48.55 11.66
CA TRP A 26 -14.79 -47.34 12.45
C TRP A 26 -13.51 -46.80 13.12
N LEU A 27 -12.67 -47.69 13.65
CA LEU A 27 -11.36 -47.29 14.18
C LEU A 27 -10.45 -46.69 13.10
N ILE A 28 -10.45 -47.25 11.89
CA ILE A 28 -9.69 -46.69 10.76
C ILE A 28 -10.24 -45.33 10.34
N LEU A 29 -11.56 -45.16 10.28
CA LEU A 29 -12.20 -43.87 9.97
C LEU A 29 -11.87 -42.80 11.01
N VAL A 30 -11.96 -43.14 12.30
CA VAL A 30 -11.60 -42.22 13.39
C VAL A 30 -10.11 -41.89 13.35
N ALA A 31 -9.24 -42.88 13.15
CA ALA A 31 -7.80 -42.67 13.02
C ALA A 31 -7.46 -41.79 11.80
N ALA A 32 -8.14 -41.98 10.67
CA ALA A 32 -7.96 -41.17 9.47
C ALA A 32 -8.39 -39.72 9.69
N VAL A 33 -9.55 -39.48 10.32
CA VAL A 33 -10.03 -38.14 10.64
C VAL A 33 -9.09 -37.43 11.63
N VAL A 34 -8.64 -38.13 12.67
CA VAL A 34 -7.67 -37.58 13.64
C VAL A 34 -6.32 -37.27 12.96
N GLY A 35 -5.86 -38.13 12.05
CA GLY A 35 -4.65 -37.89 11.27
C GLY A 35 -4.76 -36.66 10.37
N ILE A 36 -5.89 -36.46 9.70
CA ILE A 36 -6.15 -35.29 8.86
C ILE A 36 -6.18 -34.02 9.70
N LEU A 37 -6.85 -34.03 10.85
CA LEU A 37 -6.89 -32.87 11.75
C LEU A 37 -5.49 -32.51 12.27
N GLY A 38 -4.69 -33.50 12.65
CA GLY A 38 -3.30 -33.29 13.03
C GLY A 38 -2.46 -32.70 11.89
N LEU A 39 -2.65 -33.18 10.66
CA LEU A 39 -2.00 -32.66 9.46
C LEU A 39 -2.39 -31.20 9.18
N VAL A 40 -3.66 -30.84 9.32
CA VAL A 40 -4.14 -29.45 9.12
C VAL A 40 -3.56 -28.53 10.20
N THR A 41 -3.56 -28.96 11.45
CA THR A 41 -2.92 -28.19 12.54
C THR A 41 -1.41 -28.02 12.30
N TRP A 42 -0.72 -29.08 11.88
CA TRP A 42 0.70 -29.02 11.55
C TRP A 42 0.98 -28.11 10.36
N ALA A 43 0.16 -28.18 9.30
CA ALA A 43 0.25 -27.30 8.14
C ALA A 43 0.00 -25.84 8.51
N GLY A 44 -0.96 -25.57 9.40
CA GLY A 44 -1.22 -24.22 9.92
C GLY A 44 -0.03 -23.64 10.67
N ILE A 45 0.61 -24.45 11.54
CA ILE A 45 1.83 -24.05 12.25
C ILE A 45 2.99 -23.84 11.26
N ALA A 46 3.17 -24.73 10.28
CA ALA A 46 4.21 -24.59 9.26
C ALA A 46 4.02 -23.33 8.40
N LEU A 47 2.77 -23.02 8.02
CA LEU A 47 2.41 -21.81 7.27
C LEU A 47 2.65 -20.54 8.09
N LEU A 48 2.27 -20.54 9.37
CA LEU A 48 2.56 -19.41 10.26
C LEU A 48 4.08 -19.24 10.48
N SER A 49 4.81 -20.32 10.80
CA SER A 49 6.27 -20.29 10.97
C SER A 49 7.00 -19.85 9.70
N TRP A 50 6.51 -20.23 8.52
CA TRP A 50 7.02 -19.76 7.23
C TRP A 50 6.73 -18.27 7.01
N LEU A 51 5.53 -17.82 7.36
CA LEU A 51 5.13 -16.41 7.27
C LEU A 51 5.95 -15.52 8.22
N TRP A 52 6.33 -16.02 9.40
CA TRP A 52 7.23 -15.31 10.31
C TRP A 52 8.70 -15.36 9.85
N GLY A 53 9.14 -16.41 9.13
CA GLY A 53 10.44 -16.49 8.46
C GLY A 53 10.59 -15.54 7.24
N GLN A 54 9.52 -14.89 6.80
CA GLN A 54 9.51 -13.90 5.72
C GLN A 54 9.84 -12.46 6.18
N PHE A 55 9.80 -12.16 7.49
CA PHE A 55 10.11 -10.81 7.99
C PHE A 55 11.61 -10.41 7.92
N PRO A 56 12.61 -11.32 8.04
CA PRO A 56 14.00 -10.98 7.77
C PRO A 56 14.38 -11.06 6.28
N THR A 57 13.61 -11.82 5.48
CA THR A 57 13.92 -12.01 4.05
C THR A 57 13.32 -10.92 3.15
N ALA A 58 12.30 -10.18 3.59
CA ALA A 58 11.93 -8.92 2.93
C ALA A 58 13.07 -7.89 2.97
N THR A 59 13.88 -7.89 4.03
CA THR A 59 15.03 -7.00 4.21
C THR A 59 16.29 -7.50 3.53
N GLU A 60 16.53 -8.81 3.46
CA GLU A 60 17.69 -9.39 2.76
C GLU A 60 17.47 -9.61 1.26
N ALA A 61 16.29 -10.07 0.83
CA ALA A 61 15.90 -10.04 -0.58
C ALA A 61 15.71 -8.59 -1.04
N GLY A 62 15.19 -7.69 -0.19
CA GLY A 62 15.17 -6.25 -0.47
C GLY A 62 16.57 -5.64 -0.59
N ARG A 63 17.54 -6.05 0.24
CA ARG A 63 18.95 -5.61 0.11
C ARG A 63 19.67 -6.22 -1.08
N ARG A 64 19.40 -7.49 -1.43
CA ARG A 64 19.97 -8.12 -2.63
C ARG A 64 19.33 -7.58 -3.89
N LEU A 65 18.01 -7.36 -3.92
CA LEU A 65 17.32 -6.67 -5.00
C LEU A 65 17.71 -5.20 -5.07
N ALA A 66 18.02 -4.52 -3.96
CA ALA A 66 18.55 -3.16 -3.96
C ALA A 66 20.01 -3.11 -4.42
N ASN A 67 20.84 -4.10 -4.11
CA ASN A 67 22.23 -4.18 -4.58
C ASN A 67 22.31 -4.62 -6.06
N ASP A 68 21.48 -5.59 -6.47
CA ASP A 68 21.36 -6.02 -7.86
C ASP A 68 20.65 -4.94 -8.69
N ALA A 69 19.64 -4.25 -8.16
CA ALA A 69 19.07 -3.08 -8.83
C ALA A 69 20.04 -1.90 -8.83
N ALA A 70 20.81 -1.62 -7.77
CA ALA A 70 21.78 -0.52 -7.79
C ALA A 70 22.87 -0.74 -8.84
N THR A 71 23.33 -1.98 -9.00
CA THR A 71 24.33 -2.34 -10.03
C THR A 71 23.73 -2.43 -11.43
N GLN A 72 22.47 -2.84 -11.57
CA GLN A 72 21.75 -2.87 -12.84
C GLN A 72 21.23 -1.48 -13.28
N ILE A 73 20.98 -0.56 -12.34
CA ILE A 73 20.68 0.85 -12.60
C ILE A 73 21.92 1.56 -13.17
N GLU A 74 23.13 1.19 -12.73
CA GLU A 74 24.38 1.72 -13.28
C GLU A 74 24.64 1.28 -14.73
N GLN A 75 24.05 0.16 -15.18
CA GLN A 75 24.29 -0.39 -16.52
C GLN A 75 23.10 -0.34 -17.48
N VAL A 76 21.87 -0.09 -17.02
CA VAL A 76 20.68 -0.20 -17.88
C VAL A 76 20.02 1.14 -18.19
N VAL A 77 20.19 2.21 -17.40
CA VAL A 77 19.56 3.50 -17.74
C VAL A 77 20.38 4.71 -17.26
N PRO A 78 21.21 5.33 -18.13
CA PRO A 78 21.74 6.68 -17.89
C PRO A 78 20.62 7.68 -17.57
N GLY A 79 19.47 7.51 -18.24
CA GLY A 79 18.25 8.30 -18.11
C GLY A 79 17.55 8.33 -16.76
N LEU A 80 17.88 7.50 -15.77
CA LEU A 80 17.26 7.54 -14.43
C LEU A 80 17.89 8.64 -13.56
N LYS A 81 19.19 8.90 -13.72
CA LYS A 81 19.84 10.09 -13.17
C LYS A 81 19.38 11.35 -13.89
N GLU A 82 19.07 11.29 -15.19
CA GLU A 82 18.43 12.42 -15.88
C GLU A 82 16.95 12.59 -15.48
N GLN A 83 16.16 11.55 -15.22
CA GLN A 83 14.77 11.67 -14.77
C GLN A 83 14.62 11.98 -13.29
N ILE A 84 15.60 11.69 -12.45
CA ILE A 84 15.60 12.20 -11.06
C ILE A 84 16.28 13.56 -11.04
N GLY A 85 17.36 13.78 -11.79
CA GLY A 85 18.05 15.06 -11.94
C GLY A 85 17.25 16.15 -12.65
N GLN A 86 16.32 15.81 -13.56
CA GLN A 86 15.34 16.74 -14.14
C GLN A 86 14.25 17.13 -13.16
N TRP A 87 13.97 16.28 -12.16
CA TRP A 87 12.91 16.50 -11.16
C TRP A 87 13.48 16.99 -9.82
N VAL A 88 14.79 16.88 -9.61
CA VAL A 88 15.57 17.45 -8.50
C VAL A 88 16.50 18.57 -9.03
N PRO A 89 16.05 19.56 -9.83
CA PRO A 89 16.83 20.77 -9.97
C PRO A 89 16.55 21.60 -8.72
N ASP A 90 17.56 21.63 -7.84
CA ASP A 90 17.63 22.52 -6.69
C ASP A 90 16.55 22.27 -5.61
N LEU A 91 16.72 21.20 -4.82
CA LEU A 91 16.32 21.29 -3.42
C LEU A 91 17.25 22.33 -2.80
N ALA A 92 16.83 23.58 -2.78
CA ALA A 92 17.66 24.66 -2.28
C ALA A 92 18.09 24.30 -0.85
N GLU A 93 19.40 24.14 -0.62
CA GLU A 93 19.99 23.86 0.70
C GLU A 93 19.46 24.83 1.76
N ASN A 94 19.14 26.05 1.33
CA ASN A 94 18.34 27.00 2.09
C ASN A 94 17.17 27.51 1.23
N PRO A 95 15.93 27.05 1.46
CA PRO A 95 14.78 27.68 0.83
C PRO A 95 14.72 29.16 1.23
N PRO A 96 14.23 30.05 0.34
CA PRO A 96 14.15 31.47 0.64
C PRO A 96 13.33 31.68 1.91
N ALA A 97 13.80 32.57 2.78
CA ALA A 97 13.11 32.88 4.04
C ALA A 97 11.77 33.61 3.84
N SER A 98 11.55 34.12 2.62
CA SER A 98 10.38 34.90 2.24
C SER A 98 9.70 34.31 1.01
N ASP A 99 8.39 34.53 0.93
CA ASP A 99 7.54 34.09 -0.18
C ASP A 99 7.95 34.77 -1.50
N VAL A 100 8.18 33.99 -2.56
CA VAL A 100 8.39 34.52 -3.91
C VAL A 100 7.06 34.98 -4.52
N SER A 101 7.08 35.92 -5.47
CA SER A 101 5.87 36.38 -6.16
C SER A 101 5.11 35.24 -6.86
N GLY A 102 3.77 35.32 -6.88
CA GLY A 102 2.90 34.30 -7.50
C GLY A 102 1.59 34.10 -6.73
N THR A 103 0.84 33.07 -7.11
CA THR A 103 -0.36 32.62 -6.39
C THR A 103 -0.21 31.17 -5.97
N ASP A 104 -0.91 30.78 -4.90
CA ASP A 104 -1.00 29.36 -4.56
C ASP A 104 -1.76 28.60 -5.65
N ALA A 105 -1.44 27.31 -5.80
CA ALA A 105 -1.94 26.47 -6.86
C ALA A 105 -2.79 25.32 -6.33
N GLY A 106 -3.80 24.95 -7.12
CA GLY A 106 -4.70 23.84 -6.81
C GLY A 106 -5.79 24.19 -5.79
N PRO A 107 -6.71 23.24 -5.54
CA PRO A 107 -7.85 23.42 -4.64
C PRO A 107 -7.50 23.31 -3.15
N VAL A 108 -6.31 22.80 -2.81
CA VAL A 108 -5.88 22.62 -1.43
C VAL A 108 -5.03 23.81 -1.01
N PRO A 109 -5.37 24.52 0.08
CA PRO A 109 -4.57 25.65 0.53
C PRO A 109 -3.17 25.19 0.94
N ARG A 110 -2.20 26.08 0.81
CA ARG A 110 -0.83 25.86 1.28
C ARG A 110 -0.82 25.45 2.75
N PHE A 111 0.03 24.47 3.09
CA PHE A 111 0.21 24.06 4.47
C PHE A 111 0.74 25.23 5.34
N PRO A 112 0.14 25.50 6.50
CA PRO A 112 0.59 26.60 7.37
C PRO A 112 2.06 26.46 7.78
N GLY A 113 2.82 27.55 7.67
CA GLY A 113 4.25 27.58 8.01
C GLY A 113 5.19 27.26 6.85
N LEU A 114 4.66 26.90 5.67
CA LEU A 114 5.46 26.84 4.45
C LEU A 114 5.41 28.16 3.69
N VAL A 115 6.53 28.52 3.08
CA VAL A 115 6.65 29.68 2.17
C VAL A 115 6.81 29.19 0.74
N ARG A 116 6.34 29.97 -0.23
CA ARG A 116 6.56 29.64 -1.64
C ARG A 116 8.02 29.94 -1.99
N SER A 117 8.75 28.90 -2.38
CA SER A 117 10.15 29.01 -2.79
C SER A 117 10.30 29.12 -4.31
N TYR A 118 9.29 28.67 -5.07
CA TYR A 118 9.30 28.71 -6.52
C TYR A 118 7.88 28.83 -7.06
N PHE A 119 7.74 29.56 -8.17
CA PHE A 119 6.50 29.67 -8.92
C PHE A 119 6.82 29.76 -10.41
N ALA A 120 6.20 28.91 -11.22
CA ALA A 120 6.21 29.03 -12.66
C ALA A 120 4.84 28.69 -13.23
N ARG A 121 4.35 29.53 -14.14
CA ARG A 121 3.14 29.29 -14.92
C ARG A 121 3.53 29.06 -16.38
N GLY A 122 3.35 27.85 -16.85
CA GLY A 122 3.42 27.51 -18.26
C GLY A 122 2.04 27.55 -18.92
N GLU A 123 1.99 27.17 -20.20
CA GLU A 123 0.73 27.14 -20.97
C GLU A 123 -0.24 26.05 -20.49
N LYS A 124 0.29 24.91 -20.02
CA LYS A 124 -0.50 23.73 -19.65
C LYS A 124 -0.55 23.46 -18.16
N THR A 125 0.44 23.95 -17.42
CA THR A 125 0.63 23.62 -16.00
C THR A 125 1.13 24.81 -15.21
N VAL A 126 0.79 24.85 -13.93
CA VAL A 126 1.42 25.70 -12.92
C VAL A 126 2.23 24.81 -12.00
N GLU A 127 3.51 25.14 -11.82
CA GLU A 127 4.38 24.54 -10.81
C GLU A 127 4.58 25.53 -9.67
N VAL A 128 4.38 25.03 -8.44
CA VAL A 128 4.66 25.77 -7.22
C VAL A 128 5.48 24.89 -6.29
N ARG A 129 6.51 25.48 -5.66
CA ARG A 129 7.23 24.82 -4.58
C ARG A 129 7.03 25.55 -3.27
N TYR A 130 6.86 24.77 -2.21
CA TYR A 130 6.73 25.25 -0.86
C TYR A 130 7.78 24.63 0.02
N ALA A 131 8.38 25.41 0.91
CA ALA A 131 9.37 24.91 1.83
C ALA A 131 9.22 25.56 3.20
N GLY A 132 9.61 24.86 4.25
CA GLY A 132 9.52 25.36 5.62
C GLY A 132 9.73 24.27 6.66
N ARG A 133 9.67 24.64 7.94
CA ARG A 133 9.69 23.69 9.05
C ARG A 133 8.28 23.14 9.27
N ALA A 134 8.11 21.84 9.11
CA ALA A 134 6.87 21.14 9.39
C ALA A 134 7.11 19.64 9.49
N ALA A 135 6.26 18.94 10.25
CA ALA A 135 6.28 17.49 10.29
C ALA A 135 5.84 16.93 8.92
N PHE A 136 6.72 16.17 8.28
CA PHE A 136 6.47 15.54 6.97
C PHE A 136 5.12 14.80 6.92
N GLU A 137 4.80 14.04 7.97
CA GLU A 137 3.55 13.28 8.08
C GLU A 137 2.31 14.17 8.11
N ALA A 138 2.38 15.32 8.80
CA ALA A 138 1.27 16.28 8.87
C ALA A 138 1.04 16.95 7.52
N VAL A 139 2.12 17.28 6.81
CA VAL A 139 2.06 17.84 5.46
C VAL A 139 1.46 16.83 4.49
N ARG A 140 1.94 15.58 4.49
CA ARG A 140 1.38 14.52 3.64
C ARG A 140 -0.11 14.35 3.89
N ALA A 141 -0.52 14.23 5.16
CA ALA A 141 -1.92 14.07 5.53
C ALA A 141 -2.78 15.25 5.06
N HIS A 142 -2.31 16.50 5.23
CA HIS A 142 -3.01 17.71 4.80
C HIS A 142 -3.35 17.68 3.30
N TYR A 143 -2.35 17.41 2.46
CA TYR A 143 -2.57 17.40 1.01
C TYR A 143 -3.39 16.20 0.54
N VAL A 144 -3.11 14.99 1.06
CA VAL A 144 -3.86 13.79 0.70
C VAL A 144 -5.35 13.94 1.06
N GLN A 145 -5.64 14.38 2.29
CA GLN A 145 -7.02 14.60 2.73
C GLN A 145 -7.70 15.75 1.98
N GLY A 146 -6.97 16.85 1.74
CA GLY A 146 -7.49 18.00 0.99
C GLY A 146 -7.87 17.63 -0.44
N PHE A 147 -7.00 16.90 -1.16
CA PHE A 147 -7.30 16.48 -2.53
C PHE A 147 -8.42 15.44 -2.58
N ALA A 148 -8.47 14.51 -1.62
CA ALA A 148 -9.60 13.58 -1.51
C ALA A 148 -10.93 14.32 -1.26
N ALA A 149 -10.95 15.32 -0.38
CA ALA A 149 -12.11 16.16 -0.13
C ALA A 149 -12.53 17.00 -1.35
N ALA A 150 -11.58 17.37 -2.21
CA ALA A 150 -11.82 18.02 -3.50
C ALA A 150 -12.27 17.06 -4.63
N GLY A 151 -12.45 15.77 -4.31
CA GLY A 151 -12.97 14.76 -5.23
C GLY A 151 -11.92 14.07 -6.11
N TYR A 152 -10.63 14.19 -5.77
CA TYR A 152 -9.58 13.47 -6.52
C TYR A 152 -9.38 12.06 -5.99
N ALA A 153 -9.21 11.11 -6.92
CA ALA A 153 -8.72 9.77 -6.61
C ALA A 153 -7.20 9.80 -6.37
N HIS A 154 -6.73 9.15 -5.31
CA HIS A 154 -5.34 9.16 -4.87
C HIS A 154 -4.57 7.90 -5.31
N GLU A 155 -3.38 8.10 -5.85
CA GLU A 155 -2.41 7.08 -6.23
C GLU A 155 -1.04 7.44 -5.66
N VAL A 156 -0.35 6.49 -5.03
CA VAL A 156 1.06 6.64 -4.64
C VAL A 156 1.91 6.07 -5.77
N VAL A 157 2.67 6.94 -6.44
CA VAL A 157 3.50 6.56 -7.59
C VAL A 157 4.83 5.98 -7.12
N ASN A 158 5.44 6.61 -6.11
CA ASN A 158 6.69 6.16 -5.50
C ASN A 158 6.76 6.62 -4.04
N GLY A 159 7.46 5.86 -3.20
CA GLY A 159 7.70 6.21 -1.80
C GLY A 159 9.06 5.70 -1.34
N SER A 160 9.88 6.61 -0.83
CA SER A 160 11.11 6.35 -0.08
C SER A 160 11.09 7.11 1.26
N PRO A 161 11.99 6.80 2.20
CA PRO A 161 12.10 7.56 3.46
C PRO A 161 12.38 9.07 3.25
N GLU A 162 13.03 9.41 2.14
CA GLU A 162 13.47 10.76 1.77
C GLU A 162 12.44 11.51 0.91
N ALA A 163 11.65 10.82 0.10
CA ALA A 163 10.69 11.45 -0.79
C ALA A 163 9.46 10.57 -1.09
N GLU A 164 8.30 11.20 -1.20
CA GLU A 164 7.06 10.55 -1.64
C GLU A 164 6.48 11.29 -2.85
N HIS A 165 6.07 10.52 -3.87
CA HIS A 165 5.39 11.04 -5.05
C HIS A 165 3.97 10.49 -5.10
N HIS A 166 3.01 11.41 -5.09
CA HIS A 166 1.59 11.11 -5.21
C HIS A 166 1.02 11.73 -6.47
N ARG A 167 0.04 11.03 -7.05
CA ARG A 167 -0.76 11.52 -8.16
C ARG A 167 -2.23 11.52 -7.77
N PHE A 168 -2.90 12.61 -8.11
CA PHE A 168 -4.31 12.82 -7.85
C PHE A 168 -5.04 13.03 -9.16
N LYS A 169 -6.08 12.25 -9.43
CA LYS A 169 -6.83 12.29 -10.71
C LYS A 169 -8.30 12.59 -10.47
N ARG A 170 -8.87 13.46 -11.30
CA ARG A 170 -10.30 13.75 -11.35
C ARG A 170 -10.68 14.10 -12.78
N ASP A 171 -11.57 13.32 -13.38
CA ASP A 171 -11.93 13.44 -14.80
C ASP A 171 -10.67 13.43 -15.72
N GLN A 172 -10.38 14.54 -16.40
CA GLN A 172 -9.18 14.71 -17.23
C GLN A 172 -8.05 15.49 -16.53
N GLU A 173 -8.26 15.91 -15.29
CA GLU A 173 -7.27 16.62 -14.49
C GLU A 173 -6.35 15.64 -13.76
N SER A 174 -5.06 15.95 -13.75
CA SER A 174 -4.06 15.25 -12.96
C SER A 174 -3.22 16.27 -12.21
N ILE A 175 -3.04 16.04 -10.91
CA ILE A 175 -2.16 16.82 -10.04
C ILE A 175 -1.06 15.89 -9.54
N ASP A 176 0.19 16.31 -9.69
CA ASP A 176 1.34 15.62 -9.11
C ASP A 176 1.83 16.39 -7.87
N LEU A 177 2.01 15.65 -6.78
CA LEU A 177 2.51 16.13 -5.50
C LEU A 177 3.78 15.36 -5.16
N LEU A 178 4.89 16.06 -5.04
CA LEU A 178 6.14 15.50 -4.54
C LEU A 178 6.44 16.11 -3.18
N LEU A 179 6.72 15.26 -2.19
CA LEU A 179 7.18 15.67 -0.87
C LEU A 179 8.62 15.20 -0.68
N PHE A 180 9.45 16.08 -0.14
CA PHE A 180 10.83 15.80 0.20
C PHE A 180 11.05 16.05 1.69
N ARG A 181 11.58 15.05 2.39
CA ARG A 181 12.05 15.16 3.76
C ARG A 181 13.44 15.79 3.73
N GLN A 182 13.60 16.92 4.40
CA GLN A 182 14.89 17.58 4.58
C GLN A 182 15.39 17.38 6.02
N VAL A 183 16.67 17.73 6.24
CA VAL A 183 17.26 17.79 7.58
C VAL A 183 16.57 18.87 8.45
N GLU A 184 16.67 18.73 9.78
CA GLU A 184 16.09 19.66 10.77
C GLU A 184 14.55 19.85 10.72
N GLU A 185 13.80 18.79 10.44
CA GLU A 185 12.32 18.85 10.34
C GLU A 185 11.81 19.84 9.29
N ARG A 186 12.61 20.04 8.23
CA ARG A 186 12.17 20.77 7.06
C ARG A 186 11.51 19.83 6.06
N VAL A 187 10.56 20.39 5.32
CA VAL A 187 9.90 19.72 4.21
C VAL A 187 9.90 20.66 3.03
N GLU A 188 10.11 20.09 1.85
CA GLU A 188 9.87 20.75 0.59
C GLU A 188 8.76 20.00 -0.15
N ILE A 189 7.90 20.76 -0.81
CA ILE A 189 6.79 20.26 -1.59
C ILE A 189 6.92 20.85 -2.97
N ARG A 190 6.70 20.01 -3.99
CA ARG A 190 6.39 20.48 -5.34
C ARG A 190 4.98 20.07 -5.70
N LEU A 191 4.21 21.04 -6.17
CA LEU A 191 2.89 20.81 -6.72
C LEU A 191 2.89 21.21 -8.19
N THR A 192 2.47 20.29 -9.04
CA THR A 192 2.22 20.55 -10.46
C THR A 192 0.75 20.33 -10.72
N VAL A 193 0.06 21.40 -11.11
CA VAL A 193 -1.38 21.39 -11.41
C VAL A 193 -1.64 21.81 -12.85
N PRO A 194 -2.76 21.43 -13.46
CA PRO A 194 -3.18 21.99 -14.74
C PRO A 194 -3.33 23.52 -14.64
N ALA A 195 -2.92 24.23 -15.69
CA ALA A 195 -3.23 25.65 -15.83
C ALA A 195 -4.74 25.82 -16.04
N GLN A 196 -5.35 26.74 -15.29
CA GLN A 196 -6.76 27.12 -15.43
C GLN A 196 -6.91 28.23 -16.46
#